data_AF-A0AA39D8G5-F1
#
_entry.id   AF-A0AA39D8G5-F1
#
_cell.length_a   1.000
_cell.length_b   1.000
_cell.length_c   1.000
_cell.angle_alpha   90.00
_cell.angle_beta   90.00
_cell.angle_gamma   90.00
#
_symmetry.space_group_name_H-M   'P 1'
#
loop_
_entity.id
_entity.type
_entity.pdbx_description
1 polymer ?
#
loop_
_entity_poly.entity_id
_entity_poly.type
_entity_poly.pdbx_seq_one_letter_code
_entity_poly.pdbx_strand_id
1 'polypeptide(L)'
;MRVHNSLLVFLVGELGLYEAINSLYNVEGGHQAIVFNGIIVIYDVRARPHLVESTSGSCDLQMVKIGLQVLTRPVPDQLPAIYQTLGENYNERVLPSIIHETLKAVVITQREAISREIRKILTEREANFNIALDDVSITSLTFGKEFIATIEAKQATIWKVFEGCYLLEVPSQ
;
A
#
# COMPACT_ATOMS: atom_id res chain seq x y z
N MET A 1 10.34 -58.13 4.57
CA MET A 1 9.32 -57.16 5.00
C MET A 1 9.75 -55.67 4.87
N ARG A 2 10.74 -55.32 4.03
CA ARG A 2 11.22 -53.92 3.85
C ARG A 2 10.66 -53.19 2.61
N VAL A 3 10.04 -53.92 1.69
CA VAL A 3 9.57 -53.36 0.40
C VAL A 3 8.21 -52.65 0.53
N HIS A 4 7.41 -53.00 1.53
CA HIS A 4 6.05 -52.46 1.71
C HIS A 4 6.06 -51.01 2.24
N ASN A 5 7.06 -50.63 3.05
CA ASN A 5 7.13 -49.29 3.65
C ASN A 5 7.67 -48.23 2.66
N SER A 6 8.53 -48.63 1.72
CA SER A 6 9.03 -47.72 0.68
C SER A 6 7.89 -47.27 -0.25
N LEU A 7 6.98 -48.18 -0.61
CA LEU A 7 5.87 -47.88 -1.52
C LEU A 7 4.87 -46.90 -0.90
N LEU A 8 4.63 -47.00 0.42
CA LEU A 8 3.80 -46.07 1.18
C LEU A 8 4.39 -44.65 1.20
N VAL A 9 5.71 -44.52 1.35
CA VAL A 9 6.40 -43.21 1.32
C VAL A 9 6.29 -42.55 -0.05
N PHE A 10 6.39 -43.32 -1.14
CA PHE A 10 6.15 -42.80 -2.50
C PHE A 10 4.70 -42.33 -2.67
N LEU A 11 3.73 -43.13 -2.24
CA LEU A 11 2.29 -42.80 -2.37
C LEU A 11 1.88 -41.56 -1.56
N VAL A 12 2.39 -41.43 -0.32
CA VAL A 12 2.16 -40.25 0.53
C VAL A 12 2.86 -39.02 -0.04
N GLY A 13 4.07 -39.18 -0.60
CA GLY A 13 4.79 -38.11 -1.28
C GLY A 13 4.08 -37.63 -2.54
N GLU A 14 3.53 -38.55 -3.34
CA GLU A 14 2.78 -38.26 -4.56
C GLU A 14 1.45 -37.56 -4.23
N LEU A 15 0.68 -38.05 -3.24
CA LEU A 15 -0.55 -37.41 -2.77
C LEU A 15 -0.31 -36.01 -2.21
N GLY A 16 0.76 -35.82 -1.42
CA GLY A 16 1.14 -34.50 -0.90
C GLY A 16 1.55 -33.53 -2.02
N LEU A 17 2.18 -34.02 -3.09
CA LEU A 17 2.51 -33.22 -4.26
C LEU A 17 1.25 -32.88 -5.07
N TYR A 18 0.32 -33.82 -5.22
CA TYR A 18 -0.96 -33.60 -5.93
C TYR A 18 -1.85 -32.56 -5.25
N GLU A 19 -1.93 -32.55 -3.90
CA GLU A 19 -2.66 -31.48 -3.19
C GLU A 19 -1.99 -30.11 -3.34
N ALA A 20 -0.65 -30.07 -3.39
CA ALA A 20 0.09 -28.82 -3.56
C ALA A 20 -0.09 -28.20 -4.96
N ILE A 21 -0.21 -29.03 -6.00
CA ILE A 21 -0.34 -28.56 -7.40
C ILE A 21 -1.76 -28.05 -7.69
N ASN A 22 -2.78 -28.58 -7.00
CA ASN A 22 -4.20 -28.35 -7.33
C ASN A 22 -4.88 -27.23 -6.51
N SER A 23 -4.12 -26.42 -5.78
CA SER A 23 -4.68 -25.44 -4.81
C SER A 23 -5.15 -24.12 -5.44
N LEU A 24 -4.84 -23.83 -6.70
CA LEU A 24 -5.24 -22.58 -7.38
C LEU A 24 -6.19 -22.86 -8.54
N TYR A 25 -7.49 -22.62 -8.33
CA TYR A 25 -8.48 -22.61 -9.41
C TYR A 25 -8.80 -21.17 -9.81
N ASN A 26 -8.56 -20.84 -11.07
CA ASN A 26 -9.03 -19.58 -11.65
C ASN A 26 -10.53 -19.72 -11.93
N VAL A 27 -11.37 -19.01 -11.17
CA VAL A 27 -12.81 -18.95 -11.43
C VAL A 27 -13.04 -17.83 -12.43
N GLU A 28 -13.68 -18.15 -13.55
CA GLU A 28 -14.00 -17.16 -14.59
C GLU A 28 -14.74 -15.96 -13.98
N GLY A 29 -14.15 -14.76 -14.10
CA GLY A 29 -14.64 -13.54 -13.45
C GLY A 29 -13.61 -12.77 -12.61
N GLY A 30 -12.34 -13.19 -12.57
CA GLY A 30 -11.31 -12.49 -11.79
C GLY A 30 -11.42 -12.76 -10.29
N HIS A 31 -11.96 -13.93 -9.94
CA HIS A 31 -11.93 -14.48 -8.59
C HIS A 31 -11.03 -15.70 -8.60
N GLN A 32 -10.27 -15.92 -7.54
CA GLN A 32 -9.45 -17.11 -7.39
C GLN A 32 -9.88 -17.86 -6.17
N ALA A 33 -10.22 -19.14 -6.35
CA ALA A 33 -10.56 -20.00 -5.25
C ALA A 33 -9.29 -20.76 -4.83
N ILE A 34 -8.94 -20.63 -3.55
CA ILE A 34 -7.97 -21.52 -2.92
C ILE A 34 -8.72 -22.62 -2.18
N VAL A 35 -8.26 -23.85 -2.34
CA VAL A 35 -8.76 -24.99 -1.55
C VAL A 35 -7.70 -25.32 -0.52
N PHE A 36 -8.06 -25.20 0.76
CA PHE A 36 -7.19 -25.56 1.88
C PHE A 36 -7.96 -26.46 2.86
N ASN A 37 -7.47 -27.70 3.04
CA ASN A 37 -8.03 -28.67 3.98
C ASN A 37 -9.55 -28.91 3.85
N GLY A 38 -10.05 -29.00 2.61
CA GLY A 38 -11.48 -29.21 2.30
C GLY A 38 -12.38 -27.97 2.40
N ILE A 39 -11.85 -26.81 2.81
CA ILE A 39 -12.55 -25.53 2.80
C ILE A 39 -12.14 -24.75 1.55
N ILE A 40 -13.13 -24.35 0.75
CA ILE A 40 -12.94 -23.50 -0.42
C ILE A 40 -13.06 -22.05 0.04
N VAL A 41 -11.95 -21.31 0.01
CA VAL A 41 -11.94 -19.87 0.31
C VAL A 41 -11.83 -19.12 -1.02
N ILE A 42 -12.84 -18.32 -1.33
CA ILE A 42 -12.89 -17.53 -2.56
C ILE A 42 -12.22 -16.19 -2.29
N TYR A 43 -11.06 -15.98 -2.90
CA TYR A 43 -10.35 -14.71 -2.89
C TYR A 43 -10.75 -13.85 -4.09
N ASP A 44 -11.00 -12.57 -3.81
CA ASP A 44 -11.12 -11.57 -4.86
C ASP A 44 -9.73 -11.02 -5.21
N VAL A 45 -9.28 -11.24 -6.45
CA VAL A 45 -7.98 -10.75 -6.94
C VAL A 45 -8.08 -9.38 -7.59
N ARG A 46 -9.25 -8.75 -7.53
CA ARG A 46 -9.47 -7.40 -8.06
C ARG A 46 -8.83 -6.36 -7.16
N ALA A 47 -8.33 -5.30 -7.80
CA ALA A 47 -7.79 -4.15 -7.11
C ALA A 47 -8.88 -3.43 -6.34
N ARG A 48 -8.71 -3.28 -5.02
CA ARG A 48 -9.66 -2.57 -4.15
C ARG A 48 -8.97 -1.35 -3.54
N PRO A 49 -9.60 -0.17 -3.61
CA PRO A 49 -9.06 1.02 -2.97
C PRO A 49 -9.24 0.91 -1.46
N HIS A 50 -8.18 1.21 -0.72
CA HIS A 50 -8.20 1.27 0.73
C HIS A 50 -7.82 2.68 1.18
N LEU A 51 -8.71 3.31 1.94
CA LEU A 51 -8.48 4.63 2.53
C LEU A 51 -7.96 4.46 3.95
N VAL A 52 -6.76 4.99 4.20
CA VAL A 52 -6.16 5.01 5.54
C VAL A 52 -5.84 6.45 5.91
N GLU A 53 -6.34 6.87 7.06
CA GLU A 53 -6.04 8.17 7.63
C GLU A 53 -5.16 8.02 8.85
N SER A 54 -4.09 8.79 8.89
CA SER A 54 -3.15 8.76 10.00
C SER A 54 -2.84 10.17 10.46
N THR A 55 -2.76 10.32 11.78
CA THR A 55 -2.29 11.56 12.40
C THR A 55 -0.85 11.33 12.82
N SER A 56 0.08 12.10 12.26
CA SER A 56 1.50 11.99 12.59
C SER A 56 2.02 13.29 13.21
N GLY A 57 2.94 13.15 14.16
CA GLY A 57 3.65 14.28 14.77
C GLY A 57 4.78 14.74 13.85
N SER A 58 4.70 15.98 13.37
CA SER A 58 5.72 16.60 12.52
C SER A 58 7.00 16.89 13.30
N CYS A 59 8.11 17.00 12.57
CA CYS A 59 9.41 17.44 13.09
C CYS A 59 9.34 18.82 13.77
N ASP A 60 8.31 19.60 13.48
CA ASP A 60 8.10 20.98 13.94
C ASP A 60 7.01 21.10 15.05
N LEU A 61 6.80 20.04 15.85
CA LEU A 61 5.80 19.96 16.93
C LEU A 61 4.32 20.11 16.49
N GLN A 62 4.05 20.23 15.19
CA GLN A 62 2.69 20.32 14.67
C GLN A 62 2.12 18.95 14.32
N MET A 63 0.84 18.74 14.64
CA MET A 63 0.11 17.54 14.23
C MET A 63 -0.37 17.71 12.79
N VAL A 64 0.02 16.80 11.90
CA VAL A 64 -0.43 16.75 10.50
C VAL A 64 -1.33 15.54 10.33
N LYS A 65 -2.51 15.76 9.74
CA LYS A 65 -3.39 14.68 9.31
C LYS A 65 -3.14 14.39 7.84
N ILE A 66 -2.83 13.14 7.53
CA ILE A 66 -2.56 12.69 6.17
C ILE A 66 -3.52 11.54 5.88
N GLY A 67 -4.33 11.71 4.84
CA GLY A 67 -5.14 10.65 4.24
C GLY A 67 -4.43 10.09 3.01
N LEU A 68 -4.16 8.79 3.02
CA LEU A 68 -3.59 8.06 1.90
C LEU A 68 -4.60 7.05 1.38
N GLN A 69 -4.80 7.03 0.08
CA GLN A 69 -5.55 5.99 -0.61
C GLN A 69 -4.59 5.12 -1.40
N VAL A 70 -4.66 3.81 -1.15
CA VAL A 70 -3.81 2.84 -1.82
C VAL A 70 -4.69 1.84 -2.56
N LEU A 71 -4.34 1.56 -3.81
CA LEU A 71 -4.98 0.53 -4.61
C LEU A 71 -4.19 -0.78 -4.48
N THR A 72 -4.80 -1.79 -3.85
CA THR A 72 -4.13 -3.06 -3.51
C THR A 72 -4.80 -4.22 -4.21
N ARG A 73 -4.01 -5.21 -4.65
CA ARG A 73 -4.50 -6.51 -5.10
C ARG A 73 -3.59 -7.64 -4.61
N PRO A 74 -4.14 -8.78 -4.18
CA PRO A 74 -3.31 -9.93 -3.82
C PRO A 74 -2.71 -10.57 -5.08
N VAL A 75 -1.48 -11.08 -4.96
CA VAL A 75 -0.85 -11.82 -6.06
C VAL A 75 -1.47 -13.22 -6.15
N PRO A 76 -1.99 -13.61 -7.32
CA PRO A 76 -2.70 -14.88 -7.49
C PRO A 76 -1.83 -16.10 -7.15
N ASP A 77 -0.58 -16.06 -7.59
CA ASP A 77 0.36 -17.18 -7.45
C ASP A 77 0.77 -17.44 -5.99
N GLN A 78 0.54 -16.47 -5.11
CA GLN A 78 0.97 -16.51 -3.71
C GLN A 78 -0.19 -16.49 -2.70
N LEU A 79 -1.44 -16.65 -3.17
CA LEU A 79 -2.61 -16.73 -2.30
C LEU A 79 -2.48 -17.77 -1.17
N PRO A 80 -1.94 -18.99 -1.38
CA PRO A 80 -1.78 -19.97 -0.30
C PRO A 80 -0.82 -19.49 0.79
N ALA A 81 0.24 -18.78 0.42
CA ALA A 81 1.21 -18.23 1.37
C ALA A 81 0.60 -17.07 2.17
N ILE A 82 -0.11 -16.16 1.47
CA ILE A 82 -0.81 -15.02 2.09
C ILE A 82 -1.85 -15.52 3.10
N TYR A 83 -2.64 -16.52 2.73
CA TYR A 83 -3.64 -17.12 3.62
C TYR A 83 -3.01 -17.69 4.89
N GLN A 84 -1.88 -18.40 4.79
CA GLN A 84 -1.19 -18.98 5.94
C GLN A 84 -0.59 -17.93 6.88
N THR A 85 0.01 -16.87 6.33
CA THR A 85 0.71 -15.86 7.15
C THR A 85 -0.21 -14.78 7.69
N LEU A 86 -1.20 -14.35 6.90
CA LEU A 86 -1.96 -13.13 7.15
C LEU A 86 -3.47 -13.39 7.34
N GLY A 87 -3.98 -14.53 6.87
CA GLY A 87 -5.39 -14.90 6.93
C GLY A 87 -6.29 -14.10 5.97
N GLU A 88 -7.61 -14.19 6.18
CA GLU A 88 -8.62 -13.51 5.36
C GLU A 88 -8.59 -11.97 5.55
N ASN A 89 -8.28 -11.50 6.76
CA ASN A 89 -8.28 -10.08 7.12
C ASN A 89 -6.92 -9.37 6.91
N TYR A 90 -6.13 -9.83 5.95
CA TYR A 90 -4.81 -9.26 5.67
C TYR A 90 -4.87 -7.76 5.31
N ASN A 91 -5.90 -7.36 4.55
CA ASN A 91 -6.11 -5.98 4.13
C ASN A 91 -6.29 -5.02 5.32
N GLU A 92 -7.14 -5.37 6.29
CA GLU A 92 -7.47 -4.49 7.41
C GLU A 92 -6.36 -4.38 8.45
N ARG A 93 -5.51 -5.42 8.57
CA ARG A 93 -4.48 -5.49 9.60
C ARG A 93 -3.13 -4.97 9.10
N VAL A 94 -2.74 -5.34 7.89
CA VAL A 94 -1.38 -5.10 7.39
C VAL A 94 -1.28 -3.78 6.63
N LEU A 95 -2.31 -3.39 5.87
CA LEU A 95 -2.28 -2.13 5.14
C LEU A 95 -2.11 -0.93 6.08
N PRO A 96 -2.88 -0.78 7.18
CA PRO A 96 -2.68 0.34 8.08
C PRO A 96 -1.32 0.30 8.78
N SER A 97 -0.80 -0.89 9.09
CA SER A 97 0.50 -1.05 9.74
C SER A 97 1.65 -0.57 8.86
N ILE A 98 1.68 -1.02 7.60
CA ILE A 98 2.71 -0.60 6.64
C ILE A 98 2.57 0.89 6.38
N ILE A 99 1.36 1.38 6.10
CA ILE A 99 1.09 2.80 5.80
C ILE A 99 1.49 3.69 6.97
N HIS A 100 1.17 3.33 8.21
CA HIS A 100 1.58 4.11 9.38
C HIS A 100 3.10 4.16 9.54
N GLU A 101 3.80 3.06 9.25
CA GLU A 101 5.26 3.02 9.26
C GLU A 101 5.86 3.92 8.16
N THR A 102 5.37 3.83 6.92
CA THR A 102 5.83 4.68 5.81
C THR A 102 5.54 6.14 6.06
N LEU A 103 4.35 6.47 6.55
CA LEU A 103 3.98 7.85 6.86
C LEU A 103 4.91 8.43 7.93
N LYS A 104 5.29 7.65 8.95
CA LYS A 104 6.24 8.09 9.97
C LYS A 104 7.62 8.43 9.38
N ALA A 105 8.11 7.65 8.42
CA ALA A 105 9.40 7.91 7.76
C ALA A 105 9.38 9.20 6.92
N VAL A 106 8.25 9.50 6.28
CA VAL A 106 8.14 10.59 5.30
C VAL A 106 7.82 11.96 5.93
N VAL A 107 7.36 11.99 7.18
CA VAL A 107 7.00 13.23 7.91
C VAL A 107 8.17 14.22 8.07
N ILE A 108 9.42 13.76 7.89
CA ILE A 108 10.62 14.60 7.98
C ILE A 108 10.92 15.32 6.64
N THR A 109 10.47 14.78 5.51
CA THR A 109 10.79 15.29 4.17
C THR A 109 9.78 16.32 3.67
N GLN A 110 10.26 17.43 3.08
CA GLN A 110 9.43 18.50 2.52
C GLN A 110 8.43 17.99 1.47
N ARG A 111 7.30 18.71 1.33
CA ARG A 111 6.10 18.38 0.52
C ARG A 111 6.39 17.88 -0.91
N GLU A 112 7.50 18.32 -1.50
CA GLU A 112 7.83 18.04 -2.89
C GLU A 112 8.36 16.61 -3.12
N ALA A 113 8.97 15.97 -2.11
CA ALA A 113 9.56 14.63 -2.22
C ALA A 113 8.62 13.49 -1.74
N ILE A 114 7.53 13.84 -1.06
CA ILE A 114 6.64 12.91 -0.36
C ILE A 114 6.08 11.81 -1.29
N SER A 115 5.60 12.17 -2.49
CA SER A 115 4.94 11.21 -3.39
C SER A 115 5.90 10.14 -3.94
N ARG A 116 7.15 10.51 -4.22
CA ARG A 116 8.16 9.59 -4.74
C ARG A 116 8.69 8.68 -3.63
N GLU A 117 8.91 9.24 -2.45
CA GLU A 117 9.44 8.50 -1.31
C GLU A 117 8.43 7.47 -0.80
N ILE A 118 7.15 7.86 -0.68
CA ILE A 118 6.07 6.93 -0.31
C ILE A 118 6.02 5.75 -1.27
N ARG A 119 6.07 6.00 -2.58
CA ARG A 119 6.05 4.93 -3.59
C ARG A 119 7.24 3.99 -3.41
N LYS A 120 8.45 4.52 -3.25
CA LYS A 120 9.67 3.72 -3.10
C LYS A 120 9.61 2.82 -1.86
N ILE A 121 9.27 3.39 -0.70
CA ILE A 121 9.24 2.62 0.55
C ILE A 121 8.09 1.61 0.54
N LEU A 122 6.93 1.96 -0.02
CA LEU A 122 5.84 0.99 -0.18
C LEU A 122 6.28 -0.17 -1.06
N THR A 123 6.88 0.07 -2.22
CA THR A 123 7.35 -1.00 -3.12
C THR A 123 8.35 -1.94 -2.46
N GLU A 124 9.26 -1.41 -1.65
CA GLU A 124 10.22 -2.23 -0.90
C GLU A 124 9.54 -3.09 0.18
N ARG A 125 8.48 -2.56 0.82
CA ARG A 125 7.75 -3.25 1.89
C ARG A 125 6.77 -4.29 1.36
N GLU A 126 6.06 -4.00 0.29
CA GLU A 126 5.11 -4.89 -0.39
C GLU A 126 5.72 -6.23 -0.78
N ALA A 127 6.97 -6.21 -1.25
CA ALA A 127 7.71 -7.41 -1.67
C ALA A 127 7.80 -8.46 -0.54
N ASN A 128 7.75 -8.04 0.72
CA ASN A 128 7.81 -8.95 1.87
C ASN A 128 6.46 -9.62 2.18
N PHE A 129 5.34 -9.03 1.72
CA PHE A 129 3.98 -9.49 2.06
C PHE A 129 3.26 -10.15 0.88
N ASN A 130 3.89 -10.23 -0.29
CA ASN A 130 3.33 -10.84 -1.51
C ASN A 130 2.02 -10.19 -1.99
N ILE A 131 1.84 -8.91 -1.67
CA ILE A 131 0.70 -8.07 -2.09
C ILE A 131 1.22 -7.09 -3.14
N ALA A 132 0.45 -6.85 -4.20
CA ALA A 132 0.79 -5.85 -5.20
C ALA A 132 -0.01 -4.56 -4.95
N LEU A 133 0.70 -3.42 -4.91
CA LEU A 133 0.11 -2.08 -4.98
C LEU A 133 0.20 -1.58 -6.41
N ASP A 134 -0.95 -1.24 -6.99
CA ASP A 134 -1.01 -0.71 -8.34
C ASP A 134 -0.78 0.81 -8.34
N ASP A 135 -1.40 1.55 -7.41
CA ASP A 135 -1.17 2.98 -7.26
C ASP A 135 -1.42 3.52 -5.85
N VAL A 136 -0.83 4.67 -5.55
CA VAL A 136 -0.89 5.36 -4.27
C VAL A 136 -1.21 6.83 -4.50
N SER A 137 -2.28 7.31 -3.86
CA SER A 137 -2.77 8.68 -3.97
C SER A 137 -2.94 9.32 -2.60
N ILE A 138 -2.60 10.61 -2.50
CA ILE A 138 -2.81 11.40 -1.28
C ILE A 138 -4.21 12.01 -1.39
N THR A 139 -5.11 11.65 -0.48
CA THR A 139 -6.50 12.13 -0.49
C THR A 139 -6.60 13.51 0.14
N SER A 140 -6.07 13.67 1.34
CA SER A 140 -6.17 14.91 2.10
C SER A 140 -4.89 15.10 2.91
N LEU A 141 -4.45 16.35 3.00
CA LEU A 141 -3.35 16.72 3.87
C LEU A 141 -3.73 18.00 4.59
N THR A 142 -3.91 17.89 5.90
CA THR A 142 -4.30 19.01 6.76
C THR A 142 -3.15 19.36 7.68
N PHE A 143 -2.64 20.58 7.50
CA PHE A 143 -1.67 21.19 8.40
C PHE A 143 -2.37 21.98 9.52
N GLY A 144 -1.67 22.18 10.64
CA GLY A 144 -2.12 23.10 11.68
C GLY A 144 -2.22 24.54 11.17
N LYS A 145 -3.11 25.34 11.78
CA LYS A 145 -3.39 26.73 11.39
C LYS A 145 -2.13 27.63 11.37
N GLU A 146 -1.16 27.36 12.23
CA GLU A 146 0.08 28.15 12.35
C GLU A 146 1.00 27.99 11.13
N PHE A 147 1.08 26.80 10.55
CA PHE A 147 1.83 26.57 9.31
C PHE A 147 1.15 27.20 8.10
N ILE A 148 -0.18 27.11 8.03
CA ILE A 148 -0.95 27.76 6.95
C ILE A 148 -0.74 29.28 7.00
N ALA A 149 -0.82 29.90 8.19
CA ALA A 149 -0.57 31.33 8.35
C ALA A 149 0.85 31.73 7.90
N THR A 150 1.86 30.91 8.21
CA THR A 150 3.25 31.17 7.81
C THR A 150 3.45 31.04 6.29
N ILE A 151 2.80 30.05 5.67
CA ILE A 151 2.82 29.90 4.20
C ILE A 151 2.07 31.04 3.53
N GLU A 152 0.88 31.40 3.99
CA GLU A 152 0.10 32.51 3.44
C GLU A 152 0.87 33.83 3.52
N ALA A 153 1.53 34.09 4.65
CA ALA A 153 2.39 35.25 4.81
C ALA A 153 3.53 35.28 3.79
N LYS A 154 4.23 34.13 3.58
CA LYS A 154 5.28 34.01 2.57
C LYS A 154 4.75 34.14 1.15
N GLN A 155 3.61 33.52 0.84
CA GLN A 155 2.97 33.58 -0.48
C GLN A 155 2.48 34.99 -0.81
N ALA A 156 1.96 35.74 0.17
CA ALA A 156 1.57 37.13 -0.01
C ALA A 156 2.78 38.03 -0.34
N THR A 157 3.94 37.76 0.26
CA THR A 157 5.18 38.47 -0.11
C THR A 157 5.58 38.15 -1.56
N ILE A 158 5.57 36.88 -1.94
CA ILE A 158 5.92 36.45 -3.31
C ILE A 158 4.94 37.07 -4.32
N TRP A 159 3.64 37.08 -4.03
CA TRP A 159 2.62 37.66 -4.89
C TRP A 159 2.87 39.15 -5.14
N LYS A 160 3.18 39.91 -4.09
CA LYS A 160 3.52 41.34 -4.22
C LYS A 160 4.77 41.60 -5.07
N VAL A 161 5.78 40.72 -4.99
CA VAL A 161 6.98 40.81 -5.83
C VAL A 161 6.63 40.54 -7.30
N PHE A 162 5.77 39.55 -7.55
CA PHE A 162 5.34 39.18 -8.91
C PHE A 162 4.51 40.30 -9.56
N GLU A 163 3.57 40.87 -8.81
CA GLU A 163 2.76 42.03 -9.22
C GLU A 163 3.65 43.25 -9.53
N GLY A 164 4.67 43.51 -8.70
CA GLY A 164 5.64 44.58 -8.92
C GLY A 164 6.50 44.39 -10.18
N CYS A 165 6.92 43.17 -10.50
CA CYS A 165 7.63 42.90 -11.76
C CYS A 165 6.73 43.11 -12.99
N TYR A 166 5.47 42.67 -12.93
CA TYR A 166 4.55 42.80 -14.06
C TYR A 166 4.24 44.26 -14.41
N LEU A 167 4.11 45.13 -13.39
CA LEU A 167 3.88 46.57 -13.59
C LEU A 167 5.05 47.31 -14.24
N LEU A 168 6.29 46.82 -14.10
CA LEU A 168 7.48 47.43 -14.71
C LEU A 168 7.67 47.05 -16.20
N GLU A 169 7.03 45.96 -16.64
CA GLU A 169 7.25 45.37 -17.96
C GLU A 169 6.15 45.73 -18.98
N VAL A 170 5.07 46.37 -18.55
CA VAL A 170 4.06 46.93 -19.46
C VAL A 170 4.58 48.27 -20.00
N PRO A 171 5.00 48.36 -21.29
CA PRO A 171 5.36 49.66 -21.84
C PRO A 171 4.12 50.54 -21.88
N SER A 172 4.22 51.72 -21.26
CA SER A 172 3.24 52.80 -21.38
C SER A 172 2.97 53.06 -22.87
N GLN A 173 1.78 52.70 -23.35
CA GLN A 173 1.22 53.21 -24.60
C GLN A 173 0.79 54.66 -24.40
#